data_AF-A0A2M7JIC5-F1
#
_entry.id   AF-A0A2M7JIC5-F1
#
_cell.length_a   1.000
_cell.length_b   1.000
_cell.length_c   1.000
_cell.angle_alpha   90.00
_cell.angle_beta   90.00
_cell.angle_gamma   90.00
#
_symmetry.space_group_name_H-M   'P 1'
#
loop_
_entity.id
_entity.type
_entity.pdbx_description
1 polymer ?
#
loop_
_entity_poly.entity_id
_entity_poly.type
_entity_poly.pdbx_seq_one_letter_code
_entity_poly.pdbx_strand_id
1 'polypeptide(L)'
;FCHSKYAQKPQEWFLKHARILRLDFCADVKIFDAAVHNVIYFFQKANGLCWKPERRVHQGSFGNVMMLQSGDQKDMTHRVFFPEEITGKNLNCKTVTLDTICYISYGLRPNSDEKEAKGEFTTSDVVTPTRDSIHCKPYVEGKHLGPWLPVTNLWIEWGTNRAPSRFCRPTFPELYKVPEKILAQRSPGPDPVICLDKNCLVFTPASVGFVIWHELSGIRNKSLKKAARYRGENPPRPDLPKREELEAISRRFSAKYLLGVMNSSAARNFLRANRRSNIHLYPDDWKKLPIPDVPQFKQQPIVELVDRILEAKKNDPSAEISQMEHQIDLMVSQLYSMDIQENNTVEEGPSHASARHHRQPGAKAG
;
A
#
# COMPACT_ATOMS: atom_id res chain seq x y z
N PHE A 1 10.82 -8.66 -18.81
CA PHE A 1 10.51 -7.56 -19.74
C PHE A 1 9.41 -6.67 -19.17
N CYS A 2 8.15 -7.11 -19.04
CA CYS A 2 7.01 -6.25 -18.62
C CYS A 2 7.31 -5.33 -17.42
N HIS A 3 7.66 -5.89 -16.25
CA HIS A 3 7.86 -5.09 -15.02
C HIS A 3 9.28 -4.53 -14.84
N SER A 4 10.22 -4.83 -15.75
CA SER A 4 11.62 -4.46 -15.57
C SER A 4 11.85 -2.97 -15.87
N LYS A 5 12.57 -2.25 -14.99
CA LYS A 5 12.85 -0.80 -15.17
C LYS A 5 13.45 -0.44 -16.54
N TYR A 6 14.26 -1.34 -17.12
CA TYR A 6 14.92 -1.10 -18.41
C TYR A 6 13.99 -1.31 -19.61
N ALA A 7 12.82 -1.93 -19.45
CA ALA A 7 11.98 -2.37 -20.57
C ALA A 7 11.01 -1.31 -21.08
N GLN A 8 10.72 -0.26 -20.30
CA GLN A 8 9.77 0.76 -20.72
C GLN A 8 10.22 1.49 -21.99
N LYS A 9 11.51 1.89 -22.07
CA LYS A 9 12.06 2.56 -23.25
C LYS A 9 11.90 1.73 -24.54
N PRO A 10 12.30 0.45 -24.60
CA PRO A 10 12.08 -0.35 -25.82
C PRO A 10 10.59 -0.59 -26.10
N GLN A 11 9.73 -0.74 -25.09
CA GLN A 11 8.28 -0.86 -25.29
C GLN A 11 7.68 0.38 -25.98
N GLU A 12 8.00 1.57 -25.47
CA GLU A 12 7.59 2.85 -26.07
C GLU A 12 8.16 3.02 -27.48
N TRP A 13 9.40 2.57 -27.71
CA TRP A 13 10.00 2.59 -29.04
C TRP A 13 9.24 1.70 -30.03
N PHE A 14 8.88 0.47 -29.66
CA PHE A 14 8.11 -0.44 -30.54
C PHE A 14 6.72 0.10 -30.85
N LEU A 15 6.03 0.68 -29.87
CA LEU A 15 4.73 1.32 -30.07
C LEU A 15 4.78 2.44 -31.12
N LYS A 16 5.88 3.18 -31.20
CA LYS A 16 6.05 4.29 -32.13
C LYS A 16 6.60 3.89 -33.50
N HIS A 17 7.43 2.85 -33.58
CA HIS A 17 8.23 2.55 -34.78
C HIS A 17 7.95 1.18 -35.41
N ALA A 18 7.05 0.38 -34.85
CA ALA A 18 6.66 -0.91 -35.41
C ALA A 18 5.15 -1.12 -35.35
N ARG A 19 4.65 -2.05 -36.16
CA ARG A 19 3.30 -2.59 -36.02
C ARG A 19 3.38 -3.81 -35.12
N ILE A 20 2.71 -3.76 -33.98
CA ILE A 20 2.63 -4.89 -33.04
C ILE A 20 1.52 -5.82 -33.52
N LEU A 21 1.89 -6.93 -34.16
CA LEU A 21 0.91 -7.90 -34.67
C LEU A 21 0.24 -8.64 -33.52
N ARG A 22 1.07 -9.18 -32.61
CA ARG A 22 0.62 -10.09 -31.56
C ARG A 22 1.53 -10.05 -30.33
N LEU A 23 0.92 -10.17 -29.16
CA LEU A 23 1.53 -10.34 -27.85
C LEU A 23 0.99 -11.61 -27.21
N ASP A 24 1.86 -12.59 -27.00
CA ASP A 24 1.54 -13.86 -26.34
C ASP A 24 2.11 -13.84 -24.91
N PHE A 25 1.23 -13.79 -23.91
CA PHE A 25 1.54 -13.83 -22.49
C PHE A 25 1.52 -15.29 -22.02
N CYS A 26 2.67 -15.83 -21.65
CA CYS A 26 2.86 -17.23 -21.28
C CYS A 26 3.31 -17.35 -19.82
N ALA A 27 2.75 -16.52 -18.93
CA ALA A 27 3.14 -16.50 -17.52
C ALA A 27 2.82 -17.83 -16.80
N ASP A 28 1.73 -18.49 -17.20
CA ASP A 28 1.23 -19.75 -16.63
C ASP A 28 1.69 -20.99 -17.40
N VAL A 29 2.62 -20.83 -18.36
CA VAL A 29 3.12 -21.93 -19.20
C VAL A 29 4.62 -22.08 -19.04
N LYS A 30 5.06 -23.28 -18.63
CA LYS A 30 6.48 -23.64 -18.56
C LYS A 30 7.00 -23.93 -19.97
N ILE A 31 7.52 -22.90 -20.65
CA ILE A 31 8.15 -23.03 -21.98
C ILE A 31 9.59 -23.55 -21.86
N PHE A 32 10.30 -23.13 -20.81
CA PHE A 32 11.70 -23.50 -20.57
C PHE A 32 11.85 -24.14 -19.20
N ASP A 33 12.90 -24.93 -19.01
CA ASP A 33 13.29 -25.44 -17.69
C ASP A 33 14.02 -24.37 -16.86
N ALA A 34 13.35 -23.24 -16.67
CA ALA A 34 13.83 -22.11 -15.91
C ALA A 34 12.64 -21.39 -15.23
N ALA A 35 12.88 -20.81 -14.06
CA ALA A 35 11.87 -20.05 -13.31
C ALA A 35 11.67 -18.64 -13.91
N VAL A 36 11.11 -18.58 -15.14
CA VAL A 36 10.86 -17.33 -15.87
C VAL A 36 9.45 -17.28 -16.44
N HIS A 37 8.80 -16.12 -16.33
CA HIS A 37 7.53 -15.84 -17.03
C HIS A 37 7.82 -15.28 -18.43
N ASN A 38 7.29 -15.95 -19.45
CA ASN A 38 7.62 -15.65 -20.84
C ASN A 38 6.56 -14.75 -21.48
N VAL A 39 7.01 -13.88 -22.36
CA VAL A 39 6.16 -13.12 -23.28
C VAL A 39 6.80 -13.16 -24.66
N ILE A 40 6.03 -13.49 -25.69
CA ILE A 40 6.47 -13.55 -27.08
C ILE A 40 5.85 -12.38 -27.83
N TYR A 41 6.67 -11.68 -28.62
CA TYR A 41 6.26 -10.49 -29.34
C TYR A 41 6.42 -10.71 -30.84
N PHE A 42 5.37 -10.38 -31.60
CA PHE A 42 5.40 -10.39 -33.06
C PHE A 42 5.28 -8.96 -33.55
N PHE A 43 6.37 -8.45 -34.11
CA PHE A 43 6.45 -7.10 -34.67
C PHE A 43 6.66 -7.17 -36.18
N GLN A 44 6.11 -6.18 -36.87
CA GLN A 44 6.38 -5.93 -38.29
C GLN A 44 6.95 -4.52 -38.44
N LYS A 45 7.97 -4.36 -39.27
CA LYS A 45 8.51 -3.05 -39.66
C LYS A 45 7.53 -2.35 -40.60
N ALA A 46 6.48 -1.78 -40.03
CA ALA A 46 5.40 -1.08 -40.71
C ALA A 46 4.76 -0.07 -39.76
N ASN A 47 3.96 0.85 -40.31
CA ASN A 47 3.16 1.76 -39.50
C ASN A 47 2.07 0.96 -38.73
N GLY A 48 2.07 1.11 -37.40
CA GLY A 48 1.15 0.46 -36.48
C GLY A 48 0.03 1.34 -35.94
N LEU A 49 -0.02 2.65 -36.22
CA LEU A 49 -0.89 3.60 -35.50
C LEU A 49 -2.38 3.18 -35.44
N CYS A 50 -2.95 2.72 -36.56
CA CYS A 50 -4.35 2.25 -36.61
C CYS A 50 -4.48 0.72 -36.51
N TRP A 51 -3.40 0.03 -36.15
CA TRP A 51 -3.41 -1.42 -35.99
C TRP A 51 -3.93 -1.79 -34.60
N LYS A 52 -4.62 -2.92 -34.50
CA LYS A 52 -5.07 -3.49 -33.23
C LYS A 52 -4.27 -4.76 -32.95
N PRO A 53 -3.27 -4.72 -32.04
CA PRO A 53 -2.48 -5.89 -31.69
C PRO A 53 -3.35 -7.00 -31.12
N GLU A 54 -3.13 -8.24 -31.55
CA GLU A 54 -3.72 -9.38 -30.87
C GLU A 54 -3.04 -9.61 -29.53
N ARG A 55 -3.81 -9.68 -28.45
CA ARG A 55 -3.30 -9.92 -27.11
C ARG A 55 -3.84 -11.25 -26.62
N ARG A 56 -2.95 -12.17 -26.25
CA ARG A 56 -3.26 -13.59 -26.00
C ARG A 56 -2.66 -14.02 -24.68
N VAL A 57 -3.45 -14.59 -23.78
CA VAL A 57 -2.96 -15.24 -22.56
C VAL A 57 -3.01 -16.74 -22.76
N HIS A 58 -1.89 -17.42 -22.55
CA HIS A 58 -1.82 -18.87 -22.61
C HIS A 58 -2.06 -19.48 -21.23
N GLN A 59 -2.96 -20.48 -21.15
CA GLN A 59 -3.36 -21.11 -19.89
C GLN A 59 -3.12 -22.63 -19.93
N GLY A 60 -2.34 -23.13 -18.96
CA GLY A 60 -2.04 -24.56 -18.80
C GLY A 60 -1.08 -25.13 -19.84
N SER A 61 -1.34 -24.90 -21.12
CA SER A 61 -0.49 -25.35 -22.23
C SER A 61 -0.27 -24.23 -23.25
N PHE A 62 0.87 -24.31 -23.96
CA PHE A 62 1.13 -23.40 -25.08
C PHE A 62 0.11 -23.65 -26.20
N GLY A 63 -0.40 -22.58 -26.79
CA GLY A 63 -1.49 -22.62 -27.78
C GLY A 63 -2.91 -22.60 -27.22
N ASN A 64 -3.15 -22.95 -25.94
CA ASN A 64 -4.46 -22.76 -25.31
C ASN A 64 -4.65 -21.29 -24.89
N VAL A 65 -5.37 -20.51 -25.69
CA VAL A 65 -5.38 -19.05 -25.61
C VAL A 65 -6.72 -18.49 -25.18
N MET A 66 -6.67 -17.55 -24.23
CA MET A 66 -7.71 -16.56 -23.99
C MET A 66 -7.32 -15.22 -24.64
N MET A 67 -8.22 -14.65 -25.45
CA MET A 67 -7.99 -13.34 -26.07
C MET A 67 -8.26 -12.22 -25.06
N LEU A 68 -7.34 -11.25 -24.97
CA LEU A 68 -7.54 -10.02 -24.21
C LEU A 68 -8.09 -8.92 -25.11
N GLN A 69 -8.82 -7.98 -24.52
CA GLN A 69 -9.28 -6.79 -25.23
C GLN A 69 -8.10 -5.99 -25.79
N SER A 70 -8.28 -5.41 -26.97
CA SER A 70 -7.29 -4.58 -27.64
C SER A 70 -7.93 -3.37 -28.30
N GLY A 71 -7.13 -2.33 -28.53
CA GLY A 71 -7.53 -1.06 -29.13
C GLY A 71 -6.57 -0.64 -30.24
N ASP A 72 -6.73 0.57 -30.78
CA ASP A 72 -5.78 1.10 -31.76
C ASP A 72 -4.43 1.37 -31.08
N GLN A 73 -3.33 0.98 -31.73
CA GLN A 73 -1.97 1.12 -31.18
C GLN A 73 -1.60 2.57 -30.88
N LYS A 74 -2.13 3.55 -31.63
CA LYS A 74 -1.90 4.98 -31.38
C LYS A 74 -2.37 5.44 -29.99
N ASP A 75 -3.37 4.75 -29.43
CA ASP A 75 -3.95 5.08 -28.12
C ASP A 75 -3.33 4.23 -27.00
N MET A 76 -2.36 3.36 -27.34
CA MET A 76 -1.71 2.47 -26.38
C MET A 76 -0.52 3.12 -25.70
N THR A 77 -0.32 2.71 -24.45
CA THR A 77 0.92 2.96 -23.71
C THR A 77 1.71 1.67 -23.57
N HIS A 78 2.90 1.75 -22.95
CA HIS A 78 3.71 0.57 -22.61
C HIS A 78 2.93 -0.51 -21.83
N ARG A 79 1.77 -0.18 -21.25
CA ARG A 79 0.85 -1.13 -20.59
C ARG A 79 0.28 -2.20 -21.52
N VAL A 80 0.26 -2.01 -22.84
CA VAL A 80 -0.18 -3.06 -23.78
C VAL A 80 0.63 -4.35 -23.61
N PHE A 81 1.90 -4.24 -23.20
CA PHE A 81 2.84 -5.34 -23.00
C PHE A 81 2.63 -6.07 -21.67
N PHE A 82 1.49 -5.90 -21.01
CA PHE A 82 1.13 -6.56 -19.78
C PHE A 82 -0.19 -7.31 -19.99
N PRO A 83 -0.37 -8.51 -19.41
CA PRO A 83 -1.64 -9.23 -19.52
C PRO A 83 -2.74 -8.59 -18.67
N GLU A 84 -2.38 -7.87 -17.59
CA GLU A 84 -3.35 -7.25 -16.71
C GLU A 84 -4.06 -6.08 -17.41
N GLU A 85 -5.39 -6.08 -17.39
CA GLU A 85 -6.17 -4.91 -17.77
C GLU A 85 -5.81 -3.73 -16.87
N ILE A 86 -5.83 -2.52 -17.44
CA ILE A 86 -5.80 -1.31 -16.63
C ILE A 86 -7.12 -1.33 -15.86
N THR A 87 -7.08 -1.70 -14.59
CA THR A 87 -8.15 -1.46 -13.61
C THR A 87 -8.20 0.04 -13.30
N GLY A 88 -8.29 0.83 -14.36
CA GLY A 88 -8.81 2.19 -14.39
C GLY A 88 -10.20 2.12 -15.00
N LYS A 89 -11.03 1.15 -14.56
CA LYS A 89 -12.47 1.44 -14.50
C LYS A 89 -12.55 2.79 -13.79
N ASN A 90 -13.27 3.73 -14.38
CA ASN A 90 -13.52 5.04 -13.79
C ASN A 90 -13.75 4.83 -12.29
N LEU A 91 -12.78 5.25 -11.47
CA LEU A 91 -12.96 5.28 -10.03
C LEU A 91 -14.00 6.37 -9.85
N ASN A 92 -15.26 5.97 -9.79
CA ASN A 92 -16.37 6.90 -9.73
C ASN A 92 -16.45 7.54 -8.34
N CYS A 93 -15.70 7.02 -7.37
CA CYS A 93 -15.58 7.57 -6.04
C CYS A 93 -14.34 8.44 -5.87
N LYS A 94 -14.43 9.39 -4.94
CA LYS A 94 -13.27 10.15 -4.48
C LYS A 94 -12.28 9.20 -3.79
N THR A 95 -11.02 9.25 -4.18
CA THR A 95 -9.94 8.49 -3.55
C THR A 95 -8.82 9.41 -3.09
N VAL A 96 -8.03 8.95 -2.12
CA VAL A 96 -6.73 9.51 -1.77
C VAL A 96 -5.67 8.41 -1.85
N THR A 97 -4.41 8.76 -2.10
CA THR A 97 -3.33 7.77 -2.17
C THR A 97 -2.90 7.33 -0.77
N LEU A 98 -2.50 6.06 -0.62
CA LEU A 98 -2.14 5.48 0.68
C LEU A 98 -1.03 6.26 1.40
N ASP A 99 -0.10 6.88 0.68
CA ASP A 99 0.96 7.71 1.27
C ASP A 99 0.47 9.04 1.88
N THR A 100 -0.74 9.50 1.53
CA THR A 100 -1.39 10.63 2.20
C THR A 100 -1.99 10.25 3.55
N ILE A 101 -2.24 8.95 3.78
CA ILE A 101 -2.80 8.41 5.02
C ILE A 101 -1.68 7.87 5.93
N CYS A 102 -0.70 7.18 5.34
CA CYS A 102 0.36 6.48 6.06
C CYS A 102 1.76 7.00 5.72
N TYR A 103 2.63 7.08 6.73
CA TYR A 103 4.06 7.01 6.53
C TYR A 103 4.45 5.56 6.16
N ILE A 104 4.93 5.38 4.93
CA ILE A 104 5.29 4.07 4.37
C ILE A 104 6.81 3.94 4.31
N SER A 105 7.37 2.97 5.03
CA SER A 105 8.83 2.82 5.12
C SER A 105 9.30 1.38 5.24
N TYR A 106 10.61 1.19 5.02
CA TYR A 106 11.30 -0.01 5.48
C TYR A 106 11.50 0.02 7.00
N GLY A 107 11.74 -1.16 7.56
CA GLY A 107 12.19 -1.34 8.93
C GLY A 107 13.70 -1.23 9.10
N LEU A 108 14.19 -1.52 10.31
CA LEU A 108 15.60 -1.41 10.66
C LEU A 108 16.43 -2.60 10.14
N ARG A 109 17.73 -2.41 9.96
CA ARG A 109 18.67 -3.49 9.64
C ARG A 109 19.44 -3.93 10.88
N PRO A 110 19.10 -5.08 11.50
CA PRO A 110 19.66 -5.51 12.78
C PRO A 110 21.00 -6.22 12.63
N ASN A 111 21.88 -5.69 11.80
CA ASN A 111 23.25 -6.17 11.62
C ASN A 111 24.22 -5.00 11.84
N SER A 112 25.49 -5.32 12.03
CA SER A 112 26.54 -4.34 12.27
C SER A 112 26.54 -3.18 11.30
N ASP A 113 26.73 -1.98 11.82
CA ASP A 113 27.02 -0.81 11.01
C ASP A 113 28.25 -1.01 10.14
N GLU A 114 28.13 -0.64 8.87
CA GLU A 114 29.14 -0.89 7.84
C GLU A 114 30.41 -0.06 8.04
N LYS A 115 30.35 0.97 8.88
CA LYS A 115 31.45 1.90 9.18
C LYS A 115 31.92 1.79 10.63
N GLU A 116 31.00 1.84 11.57
CA GLU A 116 31.30 1.96 13.01
C GLU A 116 31.43 0.62 13.74
N ALA A 117 30.91 -0.47 13.18
CA ALA A 117 30.90 -1.79 13.81
C ALA A 117 31.19 -2.92 12.81
N LYS A 118 31.91 -2.61 11.73
CA LYS A 118 31.96 -3.44 10.52
C LYS A 118 32.29 -4.91 10.82
N GLY A 119 31.30 -5.78 10.64
CA GLY A 119 31.46 -7.23 10.76
C GLY A 119 31.45 -7.77 12.20
N GLU A 120 31.12 -6.97 13.21
CA GLU A 120 31.13 -7.42 14.61
C GLU A 120 29.98 -8.37 14.98
N PHE A 121 28.85 -8.26 14.30
CA PHE A 121 27.64 -9.04 14.51
C PHE A 121 26.68 -9.00 13.32
N THR A 122 25.88 -10.04 13.19
CA THR A 122 24.83 -10.25 12.21
C THR A 122 23.45 -10.28 12.88
N THR A 123 22.38 -10.39 12.08
CA THR A 123 21.01 -10.50 12.61
C THR A 123 20.84 -11.69 13.56
N SER A 124 21.49 -12.83 13.30
CA SER A 124 21.36 -14.01 14.16
C SER A 124 22.01 -13.83 15.53
N ASP A 125 22.94 -12.90 15.67
CA ASP A 125 23.64 -12.65 16.94
C ASP A 125 22.85 -11.76 17.91
N VAL A 126 21.75 -11.15 17.43
CA VAL A 126 20.92 -10.17 18.17
C VAL A 126 19.44 -10.53 18.19
N VAL A 127 19.07 -11.72 17.71
CA VAL A 127 17.68 -12.18 17.65
C VAL A 127 17.58 -13.61 18.17
N THR A 128 16.61 -13.85 19.06
CA THR A 128 16.36 -15.16 19.68
C THR A 128 14.88 -15.52 19.61
N PRO A 129 14.53 -16.82 19.65
CA PRO A 129 13.13 -17.25 19.70
C PRO A 129 12.45 -16.95 21.05
N THR A 130 13.22 -16.77 22.12
CA THR A 130 12.70 -16.59 23.49
C THR A 130 13.05 -15.22 24.04
N ARG A 131 12.08 -14.60 24.70
CA ARG A 131 12.29 -13.32 25.40
C ARG A 131 13.23 -13.50 26.58
N ASP A 132 14.17 -12.59 26.72
CA ASP A 132 14.99 -12.45 27.94
C ASP A 132 15.17 -10.96 28.31
N SER A 133 16.06 -10.66 29.25
CA SER A 133 16.32 -9.30 29.73
C SER A 133 16.98 -8.39 28.68
N ILE A 134 17.67 -8.99 27.70
CA ILE A 134 18.41 -8.33 26.63
C ILE A 134 17.56 -8.31 25.34
N HIS A 135 17.02 -9.47 24.94
CA HIS A 135 16.08 -9.69 23.85
C HIS A 135 14.66 -9.37 24.30
N CYS A 136 14.39 -8.09 24.51
CA CYS A 136 13.18 -7.62 25.19
C CYS A 136 12.13 -7.01 24.25
N LYS A 137 12.43 -6.82 22.96
CA LYS A 137 11.51 -6.26 21.96
C LYS A 137 11.02 -7.32 20.98
N PRO A 138 9.71 -7.39 20.67
CA PRO A 138 9.22 -8.37 19.73
C PRO A 138 9.60 -7.95 18.30
N TYR A 139 9.99 -8.93 17.47
CA TYR A 139 10.66 -8.72 16.19
C TYR A 139 10.15 -9.66 15.10
N VAL A 140 10.09 -9.17 13.86
CA VAL A 140 9.69 -9.94 12.68
C VAL A 140 10.53 -9.67 11.44
N GLU A 141 10.66 -10.71 10.63
CA GLU A 141 11.08 -10.65 9.23
C GLU A 141 9.87 -10.97 8.34
N GLY A 142 10.00 -10.79 7.02
CA GLY A 142 8.92 -11.06 6.07
C GLY A 142 8.31 -12.46 6.24
N LYS A 143 9.14 -13.49 6.43
CA LYS A 143 8.71 -14.88 6.62
C LYS A 143 7.86 -15.13 7.88
N HIS A 144 7.85 -14.19 8.84
CA HIS A 144 7.04 -14.29 10.05
C HIS A 144 5.67 -13.60 9.89
N LEU A 145 5.43 -12.92 8.78
CA LEU A 145 4.13 -12.27 8.48
C LEU A 145 3.22 -13.26 7.77
N GLY A 146 1.93 -13.25 8.11
CA GLY A 146 0.87 -13.97 7.42
C GLY A 146 -0.23 -13.02 6.92
N PRO A 147 -1.24 -13.54 6.20
CA PRO A 147 -2.43 -12.77 5.87
C PRO A 147 -3.17 -12.39 7.16
N TRP A 148 -3.59 -11.14 7.27
CA TRP A 148 -4.35 -10.54 8.39
C TRP A 148 -3.59 -10.41 9.71
N LEU A 149 -2.84 -11.43 10.15
CA LEU A 149 -2.03 -11.44 11.37
C LEU A 149 -0.60 -11.95 11.13
N PRO A 150 0.40 -11.50 11.92
CA PRO A 150 1.70 -12.16 11.99
C PRO A 150 1.54 -13.62 12.41
N VAL A 151 2.33 -14.53 11.81
CA VAL A 151 2.33 -15.96 12.14
C VAL A 151 3.09 -16.23 13.43
N THR A 152 4.18 -15.50 13.64
CA THR A 152 5.04 -15.62 14.82
C THR A 152 5.86 -14.34 15.01
N ASN A 153 6.60 -14.26 16.10
CA ASN A 153 7.64 -13.27 16.29
C ASN A 153 8.84 -13.89 17.00
N LEU A 154 10.00 -13.28 16.80
CA LEU A 154 11.20 -13.52 17.60
C LEU A 154 11.37 -12.33 18.56
N TRP A 155 12.49 -12.30 19.25
CA TRP A 155 12.85 -11.24 20.20
C TRP A 155 14.21 -10.67 19.83
N ILE A 156 14.27 -9.35 19.65
CA ILE A 156 15.50 -8.64 19.29
C ILE A 156 16.13 -7.99 20.52
N GLU A 157 17.46 -8.04 20.57
CA GLU A 157 18.27 -7.32 21.54
C GLU A 157 17.97 -5.82 21.49
N TRP A 158 17.79 -5.20 22.66
CA TRP A 158 17.45 -3.78 22.74
C TRP A 158 17.91 -3.15 24.05
N GLY A 159 18.46 -1.93 23.96
CA GLY A 159 18.89 -1.17 25.13
C GLY A 159 20.29 -1.54 25.63
N THR A 160 21.07 -2.24 24.82
CA THR A 160 22.48 -2.55 25.10
C THR A 160 23.40 -1.51 24.45
N ASN A 161 24.71 -1.61 24.73
CA ASN A 161 25.71 -0.77 24.08
C ASN A 161 25.71 -0.90 22.55
N ARG A 162 25.31 -2.05 22.00
CA ARG A 162 25.26 -2.29 20.54
C ARG A 162 23.88 -2.07 19.92
N ALA A 163 22.79 -2.29 20.64
CA ALA A 163 21.45 -2.30 20.06
C ALA A 163 20.54 -1.19 20.63
N PRO A 164 19.93 -0.33 19.78
CA PRO A 164 20.03 -0.29 18.32
C PRO A 164 21.15 0.62 17.77
N SER A 165 21.95 1.23 18.63
CA SER A 165 22.91 2.31 18.27
C SER A 165 23.93 1.91 17.21
N ARG A 166 24.40 0.66 17.19
CA ARG A 166 25.41 0.14 16.27
C ARG A 166 24.82 -0.69 15.12
N PHE A 167 23.51 -0.67 14.94
CA PHE A 167 22.86 -1.28 13.78
C PHE A 167 23.18 -0.48 12.50
N CYS A 168 23.20 -1.14 11.35
CA CYS A 168 23.53 -0.51 10.05
C CYS A 168 22.54 0.58 9.62
N ARG A 169 21.27 0.40 9.95
CA ARG A 169 20.21 1.38 9.62
C ARG A 169 19.19 1.39 10.74
N PRO A 170 19.50 1.98 11.89
CA PRO A 170 18.52 2.15 12.94
C PRO A 170 17.43 3.08 12.42
N THR A 171 16.18 2.73 12.71
CA THR A 171 15.04 3.63 12.52
C THR A 171 14.80 4.41 13.81
N PHE A 172 13.87 5.37 13.76
CA PHE A 172 13.46 6.08 14.96
C PHE A 172 12.55 5.19 15.82
N PRO A 173 12.74 5.11 17.16
CA PRO A 173 12.03 4.16 18.00
C PRO A 173 10.50 4.32 17.98
N GLU A 174 9.99 5.53 17.77
CA GLU A 174 8.56 5.82 17.77
C GLU A 174 7.82 5.12 16.62
N LEU A 175 8.52 4.73 15.55
CA LEU A 175 7.98 3.91 14.47
C LEU A 175 7.36 2.60 14.98
N TYR A 176 7.87 2.08 16.10
CA TYR A 176 7.45 0.80 16.66
C TYR A 176 6.51 0.96 17.86
N LYS A 177 6.35 2.16 18.41
CA LYS A 177 5.57 2.42 19.63
C LYS A 177 4.10 2.75 19.37
N VAL A 178 3.71 2.86 18.10
CA VAL A 178 2.31 3.12 17.72
C VAL A 178 1.42 1.93 18.08
N PRO A 179 0.17 2.19 18.53
CA PRO A 179 -0.72 1.13 19.00
C PRO A 179 -1.13 0.16 17.89
N GLU A 180 -1.30 0.68 16.66
CA GLU A 180 -1.61 -0.10 15.48
C GLU A 180 -0.70 0.33 14.31
N LYS A 181 -0.15 -0.66 13.60
CA LYS A 181 0.46 -0.45 12.29
C LYS A 181 0.16 -1.62 11.38
N ILE A 182 0.22 -1.39 10.07
CA ILE A 182 0.11 -2.47 9.09
C ILE A 182 1.51 -2.87 8.66
N LEU A 183 1.74 -4.16 8.42
CA LEU A 183 2.97 -4.69 7.83
C LEU A 183 2.62 -5.49 6.58
N ALA A 184 3.42 -5.36 5.53
CA ALA A 184 3.34 -6.21 4.35
C ALA A 184 4.70 -6.90 4.10
N GLN A 185 4.67 -8.14 3.61
CA GLN A 185 5.89 -8.79 3.14
C GLN A 185 6.46 -8.04 1.93
N ARG A 186 7.79 -7.87 1.88
CA ARG A 186 8.45 -7.27 0.71
C ARG A 186 8.54 -8.24 -0.46
N SER A 187 8.59 -9.56 -0.21
CA SER A 187 8.79 -10.58 -1.25
C SER A 187 7.68 -11.64 -1.28
N PRO A 188 6.40 -11.28 -1.39
CA PRO A 188 5.31 -12.25 -1.27
C PRO A 188 5.01 -13.01 -2.57
N GLY A 189 5.69 -12.68 -3.68
CA GLY A 189 5.38 -13.25 -5.00
C GLY A 189 4.21 -12.52 -5.67
N PRO A 190 3.23 -13.24 -6.26
CA PRO A 190 2.12 -12.63 -7.01
C PRO A 190 1.03 -12.00 -6.13
N ASP A 191 0.88 -12.47 -4.89
CA ASP A 191 -0.21 -12.11 -3.99
C ASP A 191 0.35 -11.41 -2.76
N PRO A 192 -0.07 -10.16 -2.46
CA PRO A 192 0.40 -9.45 -1.28
C PRO A 192 0.04 -10.21 0.02
N VAL A 193 0.98 -10.26 0.96
CA VAL A 193 0.73 -10.74 2.32
C VAL A 193 0.81 -9.55 3.26
N ILE A 194 -0.31 -9.20 3.89
CA ILE A 194 -0.48 -7.99 4.69
C ILE A 194 -1.14 -8.36 6.02
N CYS A 195 -0.63 -7.85 7.13
CA CYS A 195 -1.21 -8.05 8.46
C CYS A 195 -1.28 -6.77 9.28
N LEU A 196 -2.16 -6.79 10.28
CA LEU A 196 -2.21 -5.79 11.34
C LEU A 196 -1.27 -6.19 12.47
N ASP A 197 -0.49 -5.23 12.94
CA ASP A 197 0.35 -5.34 14.12
C ASP A 197 -0.21 -4.45 15.25
N LYS A 198 -0.51 -5.10 16.37
CA LYS A 198 -0.89 -4.47 17.66
C LYS A 198 0.15 -4.71 18.77
N ASN A 199 1.24 -5.40 18.45
CA ASN A 199 2.24 -5.88 19.40
C ASN A 199 3.52 -5.04 19.35
N CYS A 200 3.48 -3.86 18.72
CA CYS A 200 4.64 -2.97 18.61
C CYS A 200 5.86 -3.66 17.97
N LEU A 201 5.64 -4.52 16.97
CA LEU A 201 6.70 -5.32 16.34
C LEU A 201 7.79 -4.44 15.71
N VAL A 202 9.04 -4.75 16.02
CA VAL A 202 10.19 -4.30 15.25
C VAL A 202 10.26 -5.12 13.96
N PHE A 203 10.34 -4.46 12.82
CA PHE A 203 10.39 -5.14 11.52
C PHE A 203 11.64 -4.73 10.74
N THR A 204 12.00 -5.54 9.73
CA THR A 204 13.17 -5.32 8.87
C THR A 204 12.80 -4.89 7.45
N PRO A 205 13.77 -4.57 6.57
CA PRO A 205 13.52 -4.37 5.15
C PRO A 205 13.01 -5.60 4.38
N ALA A 206 12.86 -6.75 5.03
CA ALA A 206 12.08 -7.86 4.47
C ALA A 206 10.56 -7.58 4.48
N SER A 207 10.15 -6.48 5.12
CA SER A 207 8.77 -6.00 5.21
C SER A 207 8.67 -4.52 4.84
N VAL A 208 7.46 -4.07 4.53
CA VAL A 208 7.07 -2.67 4.41
C VAL A 208 6.11 -2.35 5.56
N GLY A 209 6.38 -1.27 6.28
CA GLY A 209 5.51 -0.81 7.37
C GLY A 209 4.70 0.40 6.97
N PHE A 210 3.47 0.47 7.47
CA PHE A 210 2.52 1.55 7.24
C PHE A 210 2.04 2.07 8.60
N VAL A 211 2.49 3.26 8.96
CA VAL A 211 2.08 3.94 10.19
C VAL A 211 1.22 5.14 9.82
N ILE A 212 0.02 5.21 10.38
CA ILE A 212 -0.92 6.29 10.07
C ILE A 212 -0.32 7.63 10.55
N TRP A 213 -0.39 8.69 9.73
CA TRP A 213 0.34 9.93 10.02
C TRP A 213 -0.01 10.58 11.37
N HIS A 214 -1.28 10.55 11.79
CA HIS A 214 -1.70 11.14 13.07
C HIS A 214 -1.10 10.45 14.29
N GLU A 215 -0.78 9.16 14.21
CA GLU A 215 -0.05 8.42 15.25
C GLU A 215 1.39 8.92 15.42
N LEU A 216 1.92 9.65 14.43
CA LEU A 216 3.24 10.26 14.46
C LEU A 216 3.19 11.77 14.73
N SER A 217 2.06 12.32 15.15
CA SER A 217 1.88 13.75 15.40
C SER A 217 2.93 14.27 16.40
N GLY A 218 3.56 15.40 16.08
CA GLY A 218 4.59 16.01 16.92
C GLY A 218 5.98 15.38 16.79
N ILE A 219 6.11 14.17 16.24
CA ILE A 219 7.39 13.46 16.18
C ILE A 219 8.30 14.09 15.11
N ARG A 220 9.51 14.47 15.50
CA ARG A 220 10.52 15.06 14.60
C ARG A 220 11.67 14.08 14.40
N ASN A 221 11.83 13.57 13.17
CA ASN A 221 12.93 12.69 12.81
C ASN A 221 13.43 12.97 11.39
N LYS A 222 14.73 12.72 11.13
CA LYS A 222 15.36 12.92 9.80
C LYS A 222 14.63 12.16 8.68
N SER A 223 14.13 10.96 8.94
CA SER A 223 13.39 10.17 7.93
C SER A 223 12.02 10.77 7.63
N LEU A 224 11.30 11.24 8.65
CA LEU A 224 10.01 11.93 8.47
C LEU A 224 10.18 13.24 7.70
N LYS A 225 11.22 14.03 8.02
CA LYS A 225 11.56 15.28 7.32
C LYS A 225 11.87 15.11 5.83
N LYS A 226 12.23 13.91 5.39
CA LYS A 226 12.44 13.59 3.96
C LYS A 226 11.12 13.28 3.25
N ALA A 227 10.09 12.90 3.99
CA ALA A 227 8.80 12.49 3.45
C ALA A 227 7.75 13.61 3.53
N ALA A 228 7.77 14.43 4.58
CA ALA A 228 6.82 15.51 4.81
C ALA A 228 7.43 16.58 5.74
N ARG A 229 6.89 17.80 5.71
CA ARG A 229 7.32 18.92 6.59
C ARG A 229 6.16 19.52 7.37
N TYR A 230 6.46 20.07 8.54
CA TYR A 230 5.56 21.04 9.18
C TYR A 230 5.74 22.43 8.56
N ARG A 231 4.71 23.29 8.66
CA ARG A 231 4.71 24.63 8.04
C ARG A 231 5.88 25.52 8.51
N GLY A 232 6.22 25.45 9.79
CA GLY A 232 7.30 26.24 10.40
C GLY A 232 8.67 25.53 10.44
N GLU A 233 8.84 24.45 9.69
CA GLU A 233 10.06 23.64 9.76
C GLU A 233 11.20 24.21 8.89
N ASN A 234 12.40 24.27 9.46
CA ASN A 234 13.61 24.75 8.78
C ASN A 234 14.57 23.61 8.41
N PRO A 235 15.26 23.69 7.24
CA PRO A 235 15.03 24.68 6.17
C PRO A 235 13.65 24.46 5.51
N PRO A 236 13.06 25.49 4.89
CA PRO A 236 11.78 25.36 4.22
C PRO A 236 11.87 24.35 3.07
N ARG A 237 10.91 23.43 3.00
CA ARG A 237 10.84 22.36 2.00
C ARG A 237 9.50 22.37 1.27
N PRO A 238 9.15 23.45 0.52
CA PRO A 238 7.83 23.56 -0.11
C PRO A 238 7.49 22.38 -1.03
N ASP A 239 8.50 21.66 -1.53
CA ASP A 239 8.43 20.47 -2.37
C ASP A 239 7.78 19.22 -1.73
N LEU A 240 7.78 19.10 -0.40
CA LEU A 240 7.20 17.93 0.30
C LEU A 240 5.71 18.16 0.65
N PRO A 241 4.94 17.16 1.11
CA PRO A 241 3.58 17.35 1.65
C PRO A 241 3.54 17.89 3.09
N LYS A 242 2.42 18.53 3.51
CA LYS A 242 2.33 19.21 4.83
C LYS A 242 1.93 18.18 5.87
N ARG A 243 2.71 18.06 6.94
CA ARG A 243 2.45 17.12 8.04
C ARG A 243 1.09 17.36 8.67
N GLU A 244 0.70 18.61 8.85
CA GLU A 244 -0.60 18.97 9.43
C GLU A 244 -1.77 18.49 8.55
N GLU A 245 -1.63 18.60 7.22
CA GLU A 245 -2.64 18.13 6.27
C GLU A 245 -2.69 16.59 6.23
N LEU A 246 -1.53 15.92 6.19
CA LEU A 246 -1.43 14.46 6.24
C LEU A 246 -2.03 13.88 7.52
N GLU A 247 -1.71 14.48 8.67
CA GLU A 247 -2.27 14.08 9.96
C GLU A 247 -3.79 14.30 9.99
N ALA A 248 -4.30 15.43 9.49
CA ALA A 248 -5.73 15.69 9.41
C ALA A 248 -6.45 14.69 8.49
N ILE A 249 -5.91 14.42 7.29
CA ILE A 249 -6.44 13.42 6.36
C ILE A 249 -6.49 12.05 7.02
N SER A 250 -5.38 11.65 7.66
CA SER A 250 -5.21 10.32 8.20
C SER A 250 -6.13 9.98 9.38
N ARG A 251 -6.60 10.98 10.14
CA ARG A 251 -7.59 10.79 11.22
C ARG A 251 -8.94 10.28 10.72
N ARG A 252 -9.22 10.43 9.42
CA ARG A 252 -10.47 9.99 8.82
C ARG A 252 -10.51 8.49 8.52
N PHE A 253 -9.39 7.78 8.69
CA PHE A 253 -9.26 6.37 8.30
C PHE A 253 -8.90 5.49 9.50
N SER A 254 -9.59 4.35 9.61
CA SER A 254 -9.24 3.28 10.55
C SER A 254 -8.13 2.39 9.98
N ALA A 255 -7.19 1.94 10.82
CA ALA A 255 -6.17 0.96 10.43
C ALA A 255 -6.79 -0.34 9.90
N LYS A 256 -7.91 -0.78 10.50
CA LYS A 256 -8.63 -1.98 10.05
C LYS A 256 -9.32 -1.77 8.70
N TYR A 257 -9.84 -0.57 8.44
CA TYR A 257 -10.38 -0.23 7.12
C TYR A 257 -9.29 -0.31 6.05
N LEU A 258 -8.12 0.28 6.31
CA LEU A 258 -6.96 0.18 5.42
C LEU A 258 -6.54 -1.28 5.22
N LEU A 259 -6.50 -2.09 6.28
CA LEU A 259 -6.18 -3.51 6.20
C LEU A 259 -7.14 -4.27 5.27
N GLY A 260 -8.45 -4.02 5.38
CA GLY A 260 -9.46 -4.62 4.51
C GLY A 260 -9.29 -4.22 3.05
N VAL A 261 -9.10 -2.92 2.78
CA VAL A 261 -8.85 -2.44 1.41
C VAL A 261 -7.56 -3.03 0.84
N MET A 262 -6.48 -3.06 1.62
CA MET A 262 -5.17 -3.57 1.18
C MET A 262 -5.17 -5.07 0.89
N ASN A 263 -5.95 -5.87 1.63
CA ASN A 263 -6.11 -7.32 1.38
C ASN A 263 -7.12 -7.65 0.27
N SER A 264 -7.86 -6.66 -0.24
CA SER A 264 -8.83 -6.90 -1.32
C SER A 264 -8.18 -7.25 -2.67
N SER A 265 -8.93 -7.97 -3.49
CA SER A 265 -8.68 -8.19 -4.91
C SER A 265 -8.44 -6.90 -5.69
N ALA A 266 -9.10 -5.79 -5.33
CA ALA A 266 -8.88 -4.49 -5.95
C ALA A 266 -7.44 -3.99 -5.72
N ALA A 267 -6.95 -4.04 -4.48
CA ALA A 267 -5.56 -3.67 -4.17
C ALA A 267 -4.56 -4.64 -4.80
N ARG A 268 -4.83 -5.95 -4.75
CA ARG A 268 -4.01 -6.96 -5.44
C ARG A 268 -3.89 -6.67 -6.94
N ASN A 269 -5.00 -6.40 -7.61
CA ASN A 269 -5.03 -6.09 -9.04
C ASN A 269 -4.30 -4.79 -9.36
N PHE A 270 -4.51 -3.75 -8.56
CA PHE A 270 -3.78 -2.49 -8.68
C PHE A 270 -2.26 -2.70 -8.56
N LEU A 271 -1.81 -3.44 -7.53
CA LEU A 271 -0.39 -3.69 -7.31
C LEU A 271 0.20 -4.56 -8.43
N ARG A 272 -0.50 -5.61 -8.89
CA ARG A 272 -0.07 -6.42 -10.04
C ARG A 272 0.12 -5.54 -11.29
N ALA A 273 -0.81 -4.63 -11.55
CA ALA A 273 -0.72 -3.70 -12.67
C ALA A 273 0.40 -2.65 -12.54
N ASN A 274 0.76 -2.23 -11.32
CA ASN A 274 1.66 -1.08 -11.12
C ASN A 274 3.03 -1.42 -10.50
N ARG A 275 3.25 -2.67 -10.07
CA ARG A 275 4.51 -3.09 -9.44
C ARG A 275 5.67 -3.11 -10.42
N ARG A 276 6.85 -2.76 -9.90
CA ARG A 276 8.14 -2.79 -10.63
C ARG A 276 8.81 -4.16 -10.69
N SER A 277 8.22 -5.18 -10.08
CA SER A 277 8.84 -6.49 -9.90
C SER A 277 7.78 -7.55 -9.66
N ASN A 278 8.01 -8.76 -10.16
CA ASN A 278 7.08 -9.88 -10.00
C ASN A 278 7.19 -10.60 -8.64
N ILE A 279 8.26 -10.32 -7.89
CA ILE A 279 8.58 -11.01 -6.64
C ILE A 279 8.44 -10.04 -5.47
N HIS A 280 8.97 -8.83 -5.64
CA HIS A 280 9.02 -7.79 -4.63
C HIS A 280 7.95 -6.70 -4.77
N LEU A 281 7.42 -6.25 -3.63
CA LEU A 281 6.61 -5.04 -3.45
C LEU A 281 7.38 -4.03 -2.59
N TYR A 282 7.74 -2.90 -3.17
CA TYR A 282 8.51 -1.83 -2.53
C TYR A 282 7.58 -0.74 -1.98
N PRO A 283 8.03 0.10 -1.02
CA PRO A 283 7.22 1.20 -0.51
C PRO A 283 6.56 2.06 -1.60
N ASP A 284 7.27 2.46 -2.67
CA ASP A 284 6.64 3.31 -3.69
C ASP A 284 5.62 2.58 -4.58
N ASP A 285 5.61 1.23 -4.59
CA ASP A 285 4.54 0.49 -5.26
C ASP A 285 3.23 0.62 -4.46
N TRP A 286 3.34 0.67 -3.13
CA TRP A 286 2.20 0.87 -2.23
C TRP A 286 1.73 2.32 -2.13
N LYS A 287 2.65 3.30 -2.18
CA LYS A 287 2.31 4.73 -2.01
C LYS A 287 1.16 5.17 -2.90
N LYS A 288 1.11 4.67 -4.14
CA LYS A 288 0.13 5.05 -5.16
C LYS A 288 -1.20 4.32 -5.06
N LEU A 289 -1.34 3.34 -4.16
CA LEU A 289 -2.59 2.61 -4.00
C LEU A 289 -3.73 3.60 -3.67
N PRO A 290 -4.75 3.75 -4.54
CA PRO A 290 -5.91 4.56 -4.22
C PRO A 290 -6.66 3.92 -3.06
N ILE A 291 -7.16 4.73 -2.14
CA ILE A 291 -8.01 4.32 -1.02
C ILE A 291 -9.30 5.15 -1.11
N PRO A 292 -10.50 4.53 -1.08
CA PRO A 292 -11.76 5.28 -1.12
C PRO A 292 -11.86 6.25 0.07
N ASP A 293 -12.05 7.55 -0.22
CA ASP A 293 -12.21 8.61 0.78
C ASP A 293 -13.68 8.74 1.16
N VAL A 294 -14.15 7.82 2.00
CA VAL A 294 -15.55 7.73 2.44
C VAL A 294 -15.73 8.04 3.93
N PRO A 295 -16.90 8.57 4.34
CA PRO A 295 -17.20 8.82 5.75
C PRO A 295 -17.07 7.55 6.62
N GLN A 296 -16.82 7.74 7.92
CA GLN A 296 -16.55 6.65 8.85
C GLN A 296 -17.65 5.57 8.86
N PHE A 297 -18.93 5.96 8.76
CA PHE A 297 -20.04 5.00 8.73
C PHE A 297 -20.00 4.06 7.51
N LYS A 298 -19.42 4.49 6.38
CA LYS A 298 -19.21 3.63 5.18
C LYS A 298 -17.97 2.74 5.32
N GLN A 299 -17.01 3.10 6.17
CA GLN A 299 -15.85 2.25 6.49
C GLN A 299 -16.23 1.12 7.46
N GLN A 300 -17.20 1.38 8.34
CA GLN A 300 -17.55 0.53 9.46
C GLN A 300 -17.91 -0.93 9.10
N PRO A 301 -18.69 -1.22 8.04
CA PRO A 301 -18.98 -2.61 7.66
C PRO A 301 -17.73 -3.43 7.31
N ILE A 302 -16.74 -2.80 6.65
CA ILE A 302 -15.46 -3.45 6.36
C ILE A 302 -14.67 -3.64 7.65
N VAL A 303 -14.65 -2.64 8.54
CA VAL A 303 -13.98 -2.74 9.85
C VAL A 303 -14.51 -3.91 10.67
N GLU A 304 -15.83 -4.10 10.71
CA GLU A 304 -16.48 -5.19 11.43
C GLU A 304 -16.15 -6.57 10.86
N LEU A 305 -16.11 -6.71 9.52
CA LEU A 305 -15.65 -7.95 8.89
C LEU A 305 -14.18 -8.23 9.18
N VAL A 306 -13.34 -7.20 9.15
CA VAL A 306 -11.93 -7.32 9.51
C VAL A 306 -11.79 -7.78 10.97
N ASP A 307 -12.57 -7.23 11.89
CA ASP A 307 -12.54 -7.67 13.29
C ASP A 307 -12.91 -9.15 13.46
N ARG A 308 -13.92 -9.62 12.73
CA ARG A 308 -14.29 -11.04 12.72
C ARG A 308 -13.18 -11.93 12.14
N ILE A 309 -12.52 -11.49 11.08
CA ILE A 309 -11.38 -12.22 10.49
C ILE A 309 -10.21 -12.28 11.49
N LEU A 310 -9.86 -11.16 12.10
CA LEU A 310 -8.75 -11.10 13.07
C LEU A 310 -9.04 -11.98 14.29
N GLU A 311 -10.26 -11.97 14.80
CA GLU A 311 -10.66 -12.82 15.93
C GLU A 311 -10.65 -14.31 15.55
N ALA A 312 -11.16 -14.66 14.37
CA ALA A 312 -11.11 -16.04 13.86
C ALA A 312 -9.65 -16.52 13.73
N LYS A 313 -8.77 -15.73 13.12
CA LYS A 313 -7.35 -16.06 12.94
C LYS A 313 -6.54 -16.09 14.23
N LYS A 314 -6.93 -15.30 15.23
CA LYS A 314 -6.32 -15.32 16.56
C LYS A 314 -6.66 -16.62 17.31
N ASN A 315 -7.90 -17.09 17.19
CA ASN A 315 -8.36 -18.32 17.84
C ASN A 315 -7.85 -19.57 17.10
N ASP A 316 -7.82 -19.53 15.78
CA ASP A 316 -7.28 -20.58 14.93
C ASP A 316 -6.56 -19.95 13.71
N PRO A 317 -5.23 -20.01 13.63
CA PRO A 317 -4.47 -19.52 12.48
C PRO A 317 -4.90 -20.14 11.14
N SER A 318 -5.44 -21.38 11.18
CA SER A 318 -5.94 -22.10 10.01
C SER A 318 -7.41 -21.83 9.68
N ALA A 319 -8.10 -20.96 10.44
CA ALA A 319 -9.51 -20.66 10.24
C ALA A 319 -9.84 -20.31 8.78
N GLU A 320 -10.90 -20.94 8.26
CA GLU A 320 -11.45 -20.69 6.93
C GLU A 320 -12.19 -19.34 6.91
N ILE A 321 -11.64 -18.37 6.17
CA ILE A 321 -12.14 -16.99 6.12
C ILE A 321 -12.56 -16.54 4.72
N SER A 322 -12.46 -17.42 3.72
CA SER A 322 -12.66 -17.12 2.30
C SER A 322 -14.00 -16.41 2.00
N GLN A 323 -15.07 -16.74 2.73
CA GLN A 323 -16.37 -16.06 2.59
C GLN A 323 -16.32 -14.60 3.06
N MET A 324 -15.63 -14.32 4.17
CA MET A 324 -15.47 -12.95 4.69
C MET A 324 -14.54 -12.14 3.78
N GLU A 325 -13.49 -12.75 3.24
CA GLU A 325 -12.61 -12.11 2.24
C GLU A 325 -13.39 -11.76 0.97
N HIS A 326 -14.24 -12.66 0.49
CA HIS A 326 -15.12 -12.38 -0.65
C HIS A 326 -16.11 -11.24 -0.36
N GLN A 327 -16.66 -11.16 0.85
CA GLN A 327 -17.53 -10.04 1.25
C GLN A 327 -16.76 -8.72 1.28
N ILE A 328 -15.52 -8.70 1.76
CA ILE A 328 -14.64 -7.52 1.69
C ILE A 328 -14.42 -7.11 0.23
N ASP A 329 -14.16 -8.07 -0.67
CA ASP A 329 -13.98 -7.80 -2.09
C ASP A 329 -15.20 -7.10 -2.72
N LEU A 330 -16.41 -7.59 -2.43
CA LEU A 330 -17.66 -6.99 -2.89
C LEU A 330 -17.84 -5.56 -2.35
N MET A 331 -17.65 -5.37 -1.04
CA MET A 331 -17.79 -4.05 -0.40
C MET A 331 -16.78 -3.04 -0.94
N VAL A 332 -15.51 -3.44 -1.08
CA VAL A 332 -14.45 -2.56 -1.61
C VAL A 332 -14.71 -2.22 -3.08
N SER A 333 -15.11 -3.20 -3.90
CA SER A 333 -15.50 -2.96 -5.30
C SER A 333 -16.66 -1.99 -5.43
N GLN A 334 -17.67 -2.12 -4.56
CA GLN A 334 -18.80 -1.21 -4.49
C GLN A 334 -18.33 0.21 -4.14
N LEU A 335 -17.46 0.38 -3.14
CA LEU A 335 -16.90 1.70 -2.79
C LEU A 335 -16.20 2.37 -3.97
N TYR A 336 -15.47 1.63 -4.81
CA TYR A 336 -14.82 2.19 -6.01
C TYR A 336 -15.79 2.56 -7.13
N SER A 337 -17.00 2.01 -7.12
CA SER A 337 -18.02 2.19 -8.17
C SER A 337 -19.09 3.22 -7.81
N MET A 338 -19.08 3.78 -6.59
CA MET A 338 -20.07 4.79 -6.17
C MET A 338 -19.82 6.15 -6.83
N ASP A 339 -20.81 6.73 -7.48
CA ASP A 339 -20.75 8.08 -8.06
C ASP A 339 -20.64 9.18 -6.98
N ILE A 340 -19.93 10.27 -7.30
CA ILE A 340 -19.66 11.43 -6.42
C ILE A 340 -20.95 12.20 -6.01
N GLN A 341 -22.11 11.89 -6.59
CA GLN A 341 -23.33 12.71 -6.50
C GLN A 341 -24.05 12.68 -5.13
N GLU A 342 -23.70 11.80 -4.18
CA GLU A 342 -24.48 11.63 -2.94
C GLU A 342 -24.02 12.40 -1.69
N ASN A 343 -22.97 13.23 -1.74
CA ASN A 343 -22.44 13.88 -0.51
C ASN A 343 -22.89 15.32 -0.26
N ASN A 344 -23.90 15.84 -0.97
CA ASN A 344 -24.50 17.16 -0.69
C ASN A 344 -25.82 17.04 0.06
N THR A 345 -25.82 16.41 1.24
CA THR A 345 -26.86 16.64 2.24
C THR A 345 -26.21 17.36 3.41
N VAL A 346 -26.13 18.68 3.28
CA VAL A 346 -25.80 19.56 4.41
C VAL A 346 -27.02 19.54 5.33
N GLU A 347 -26.82 19.12 6.57
CA GLU A 347 -27.75 19.40 7.66
C GLU A 347 -27.95 20.92 7.75
N GLU A 348 -29.11 21.40 7.29
CA GLU A 348 -29.59 22.72 7.69
C GLU A 348 -29.91 22.66 9.19
N GLY A 349 -28.99 23.19 9.99
CA GLY A 349 -29.24 23.47 11.40
C GLY A 349 -30.40 24.47 11.57
N PRO A 350 -31.14 24.40 12.68
CA PRO A 350 -32.37 25.17 12.85
C PRO A 350 -32.08 26.66 12.86
N SER A 351 -32.82 27.39 12.01
CA SER A 351 -32.76 28.84 11.91
C SER A 351 -33.06 29.50 13.27
N HIS A 352 -32.11 30.26 13.80
CA HIS A 352 -32.37 31.17 14.91
C HIS A 352 -33.40 32.23 14.48
N ALA A 353 -34.62 32.11 15.01
CA ALA A 353 -35.62 33.15 14.94
C ALA A 353 -35.12 34.39 15.69
N SER A 354 -35.14 35.54 15.01
CA SER A 354 -34.81 36.84 15.58
C SER A 354 -35.86 37.26 16.61
N ALA A 355 -35.47 37.40 17.87
CA ALA A 355 -36.25 38.16 18.85
C ALA A 355 -35.78 39.62 18.83
N ARG A 356 -36.58 40.48 18.21
CA ARG A 356 -36.44 41.94 18.28
C ARG A 356 -36.57 42.39 19.73
N HIS A 357 -35.51 42.95 20.30
CA HIS A 357 -35.60 43.74 21.54
C HIS A 357 -36.16 45.13 21.21
N HIS A 358 -37.36 45.41 21.73
CA HIS A 358 -37.90 46.76 21.85
C HIS A 358 -37.00 47.61 22.76
N ARG A 359 -36.42 48.68 22.21
CA ARG A 359 -35.90 49.80 22.99
C ARG A 359 -37.07 50.73 23.32
N GLN A 360 -37.38 50.90 24.61
CA GLN A 360 -38.15 52.05 25.10
C GLN A 360 -37.27 53.31 25.03
N PRO A 361 -37.80 54.47 24.58
CA PRO A 361 -37.10 55.73 24.66
C PRO A 361 -37.32 56.40 26.03
N GLY A 362 -36.25 57.02 26.53
CA GLY A 362 -36.18 57.68 27.81
C GLY A 362 -37.04 58.95 27.93
N ALA A 363 -37.32 59.25 29.19
CA ALA A 363 -38.05 60.40 29.68
C ALA A 363 -37.41 61.75 29.30
N LYS A 364 -38.28 62.74 29.05
CA LYS A 364 -37.98 64.17 29.19
C LYS A 364 -39.12 64.82 29.97
N ALA A 365 -38.71 65.54 31.02
CA ALA A 365 -39.24 66.78 31.60
C ALA A 365 -40.74 66.90 31.92
N GLY A 366 -41.01 67.18 33.20
CA GLY A 366 -42.30 67.57 33.77
C GLY A 366 -42.26 67.38 35.27
#